data_AF-A0A327UW49-F1
#
_entry.id   AF-A0A327UW49-F1
#
_cell.length_a   1.000
_cell.length_b   1.000
_cell.length_c   1.000
_cell.angle_alpha   90.00
_cell.angle_beta   90.00
_cell.angle_gamma   90.00
#
_symmetry.space_group_name_H-M   'P 1'
#
loop_
_entity.id
_entity.type
_entity.pdbx_description
1 polymer ?
#
loop_
_entity_poly.entity_id
_entity_poly.type
_entity_poly.pdbx_seq_one_letter_code
_entity_poly.pdbx_strand_id
1 'polypeptide(L)'
;MPYIEPYTRADGTYVRGHYRWAAGARHEMALLAVAAMTIVGIGNGTPDAATGSQQSPRPQKTATYPIRFSDSGQAVKPQPQKPVTYPIRFSKVERNPAPGRSVSYPVHFKTNGRER
;
A
#
# COMPACT_ATOMS: atom_id res chain seq x y z
N MET A 1 10.01 -4.17 7.18
CA MET A 1 9.83 -3.02 6.26
C MET A 1 10.95 -3.06 5.24
N PRO A 2 10.68 -3.04 3.93
CA PRO A 2 11.74 -3.13 2.92
C PRO A 2 12.65 -1.89 2.96
N TYR A 3 13.95 -2.14 2.99
CA TYR A 3 14.97 -1.11 2.76
C TYR A 3 15.15 -0.92 1.25
N ILE A 4 15.14 0.32 0.81
CA ILE A 4 15.48 0.68 -0.57
C ILE A 4 16.92 1.14 -0.59
N GLU A 5 17.72 0.48 -1.40
CA GLU A 5 19.11 0.83 -1.64
C GLU A 5 19.24 2.20 -2.31
N PRO A 6 20.36 2.92 -2.09
CA PRO A 6 20.63 4.15 -2.83
C PRO A 6 20.69 3.87 -4.33
N TYR A 7 20.10 4.76 -5.12
CA TYR A 7 20.09 4.62 -6.58
C TYR A 7 20.11 5.98 -7.26
N THR A 8 20.58 5.99 -8.50
CA THR A 8 20.55 7.18 -9.35
C THR A 8 19.37 7.05 -10.31
N ARG A 9 18.50 8.07 -10.34
CA ARG A 9 17.40 8.15 -11.30
C ARG A 9 17.93 8.42 -12.71
N ALA A 10 17.12 8.16 -13.73
CA ALA A 10 17.46 8.47 -15.13
C ALA A 10 17.73 9.97 -15.38
N ASP A 11 17.25 10.84 -14.51
CA ASP A 11 17.48 12.29 -14.52
C ASP A 11 18.83 12.70 -13.86
N GLY A 12 19.63 11.74 -13.38
CA GLY A 12 20.90 11.97 -12.69
C GLY A 12 20.77 12.30 -11.20
N THR A 13 19.56 12.39 -10.65
CA THR A 13 19.35 12.67 -9.23
C THR A 13 19.73 11.46 -8.39
N TYR A 14 20.70 11.63 -7.49
CA TYR A 14 21.06 10.63 -6.50
C TYR A 14 20.01 10.57 -5.39
N VAL A 15 19.41 9.40 -5.19
CA VAL A 15 18.46 9.12 -4.13
C VAL A 15 19.15 8.29 -3.06
N ARG A 16 19.21 8.82 -1.83
CA ARG A 16 19.71 8.08 -0.67
C ARG A 16 18.80 6.89 -0.34
N GLY A 17 19.40 5.82 0.19
CA GLY A 17 18.64 4.68 0.68
C GLY A 17 17.65 5.06 1.77
N HIS A 18 16.46 4.45 1.76
CA HIS A 18 15.40 4.77 2.72
C HIS A 18 14.50 3.56 2.97
N TYR A 19 13.93 3.49 4.18
CA TYR A 19 12.92 2.49 4.51
C TYR A 19 11.55 2.90 3.96
N ARG A 20 10.84 1.95 3.35
CA ARG A 20 9.44 2.13 2.96
C ARG A 20 8.52 1.37 3.89
N TRP A 21 7.53 2.08 4.40
CA TRP A 21 6.47 1.54 5.25
C TRP A 21 5.24 1.33 4.38
N ALA A 22 4.41 0.33 4.71
CA ALA A 22 3.15 0.10 4.00
C ALA A 22 2.26 1.36 4.04
N ALA A 23 1.41 1.53 3.03
CA ALA A 23 0.43 2.61 3.04
C ALA A 23 -0.44 2.49 4.29
N GLY A 24 -0.55 3.55 5.08
CA GLY A 24 -1.24 3.57 6.39
C GLY A 24 -0.31 3.42 7.61
N ALA A 25 0.76 2.64 7.52
CA ALA A 25 1.63 2.34 8.67
C ALA A 25 2.33 3.58 9.27
N ARG A 26 2.55 4.64 8.48
CA ARG A 26 3.12 5.90 9.01
C ARG A 26 2.16 6.64 9.93
N HIS A 27 0.86 6.63 9.61
CA HIS A 27 -0.16 7.32 10.40
C HIS A 27 -0.42 6.55 11.70
N GLU A 28 -0.55 5.23 11.62
CA GLU A 28 -0.78 4.36 12.77
C GLU A 28 0.39 4.41 13.77
N MET A 29 1.63 4.34 13.28
CA MET A 29 2.81 4.44 14.15
C MET A 29 3.00 5.85 14.72
N ALA A 30 2.59 6.90 14.00
CA ALA A 30 2.60 8.25 14.56
C ALA A 30 1.58 8.39 15.70
N LEU A 31 0.38 7.84 15.54
CA LEU A 31 -0.62 7.79 16.61
C LEU A 31 -0.14 6.97 17.81
N LEU A 32 0.48 5.81 17.56
CA LEU A 32 1.05 4.97 18.61
C LEU A 32 2.19 5.67 19.35
N ALA A 33 3.09 6.37 18.63
CA ALA A 33 4.16 7.14 19.24
C ALA A 33 3.62 8.28 20.12
N VAL A 34 2.61 9.01 19.64
CA VAL A 34 1.95 10.07 20.42
C VAL A 34 1.28 9.49 21.66
N ALA A 35 0.55 8.37 21.53
CA ALA A 35 -0.10 7.69 22.66
C ALA A 35 0.93 7.17 23.68
N ALA A 36 2.05 6.62 23.23
CA ALA A 36 3.13 6.21 24.12
C ALA A 36 3.75 7.42 24.84
N MET A 37 3.97 8.54 24.13
CA MET A 37 4.50 9.76 24.72
C MET A 37 3.54 10.38 25.74
N THR A 38 2.22 10.33 25.52
CA THR A 38 1.25 10.85 26.50
C THR A 38 1.20 9.96 27.74
N ILE A 39 1.23 8.64 27.60
CA ILE A 39 1.24 7.71 28.74
C ILE A 39 2.53 7.85 29.56
N VAL A 40 3.69 7.91 28.90
CA VAL A 40 4.99 8.01 29.58
C VAL A 40 5.22 9.41 30.17
N GLY A 41 4.82 10.47 29.46
CA GLY A 41 4.99 11.86 29.89
C GLY A 41 4.16 12.26 31.11
N ILE A 42 3.08 11.52 31.42
CA ILE A 42 2.27 11.73 32.64
C ILE A 42 2.95 11.08 33.87
N GLY A 43 3.89 10.15 33.69
CA GLY A 43 4.49 9.38 34.78
C GLY A 43 5.85 9.88 35.28
N ASN A 44 6.72 10.40 34.42
CA ASN A 44 8.00 11.01 34.79
C ASN A 44 8.58 11.73 33.57
N GLY A 45 9.26 12.86 33.82
CA GLY A 45 9.74 13.78 32.80
C GLY A 45 10.48 13.15 31.62
N THR A 46 10.25 13.76 30.46
CA THR A 46 11.09 13.79 29.25
C THR A 46 11.86 12.51 28.89
N PRO A 47 11.39 11.71 27.90
CA PRO A 47 12.28 10.79 27.23
C PRO A 47 13.13 11.57 26.22
N ASP A 48 14.38 11.83 26.59
CA ASP A 48 15.45 12.13 25.65
C ASP A 48 15.52 11.00 24.61
N ALA A 49 14.98 11.28 23.42
CA ALA A 49 15.17 10.43 22.26
C ALA A 49 16.65 10.54 21.84
N ALA A 50 17.50 9.70 22.42
CA ALA A 50 18.89 9.56 22.01
C ALA A 50 18.95 9.05 20.56
N THR A 51 19.18 9.97 19.63
CA THR A 51 19.66 9.67 18.28
C THR A 51 20.88 10.56 18.02
N GLY A 52 22.07 9.98 18.17
CA GLY A 52 23.32 10.48 17.61
C GLY A 52 23.90 11.73 18.29
N SER A 53 25.06 11.55 18.92
CA SER A 53 25.99 12.63 19.27
C SER A 53 26.30 13.49 18.04
N GLN A 54 25.65 14.64 17.94
CA GLN A 54 26.11 15.78 17.15
C GLN A 54 25.78 17.02 17.98
N GLN A 55 26.85 17.65 18.47
CA GLN A 55 26.87 19.02 18.97
C GLN A 55 25.87 19.87 18.13
N SER A 56 24.77 20.34 18.71
CA SER A 56 23.87 21.22 17.98
C SER A 56 24.68 22.44 17.51
N PRO A 57 24.83 22.68 16.20
CA PRO A 57 25.50 23.89 15.75
C PRO A 57 24.65 25.06 16.22
N ARG A 58 25.28 26.00 16.93
CA ARG A 58 24.67 27.28 17.29
C ARG A 58 23.98 27.84 16.04
N PRO A 59 22.66 28.12 16.06
CA PRO A 59 21.98 28.62 14.87
C PRO A 59 22.58 29.97 14.49
N GLN A 60 23.35 29.99 13.41
CA GLN A 60 23.75 31.24 12.78
C GLN A 60 22.50 31.87 12.18
N LYS A 61 22.32 33.19 12.40
CA LYS A 61 21.17 33.91 11.87
C LYS A 61 21.19 33.83 10.34
N THR A 62 20.33 32.98 9.78
CA THR A 62 20.08 32.93 8.35
C THR A 62 19.50 34.28 7.91
N ALA A 63 20.11 34.90 6.90
CA ALA A 63 19.59 36.12 6.31
C ALA A 63 18.16 35.86 5.79
N THR A 64 17.17 36.52 6.40
CA THR A 64 15.79 36.48 5.95
C THR A 64 15.68 37.35 4.70
N TYR A 65 15.73 36.73 3.53
CA TYR A 65 15.37 37.41 2.29
C TYR A 65 13.84 37.55 2.25
N PRO A 66 13.30 38.76 2.03
CA PRO A 66 11.86 38.92 1.87
C PRO A 66 11.46 38.33 0.52
N ILE A 67 10.99 37.08 0.52
CA ILE A 67 10.33 36.48 -0.65
C ILE A 67 9.01 37.22 -0.82
N ARG A 68 8.94 38.09 -1.83
CA ARG A 68 7.67 38.69 -2.27
C ARG A 68 7.08 37.78 -3.34
N PHE A 69 6.07 37.02 -2.97
CA PHE A 69 5.22 36.36 -3.97
C PHE A 69 4.37 37.46 -4.61
N SER A 70 4.71 37.87 -5.83
CA SER A 70 3.78 38.62 -6.65
C SER A 70 2.56 37.74 -6.87
N ASP A 71 1.39 38.22 -6.44
CA ASP A 71 0.09 37.66 -6.77
C ASP A 71 -0.10 37.75 -8.31
N SER A 72 0.59 36.90 -9.07
CA SER A 72 0.16 36.57 -10.42
C SER A 72 -1.03 35.63 -10.27
N GLY A 73 -2.13 36.23 -9.82
CA GLY A 73 -3.36 35.57 -9.49
C GLY A 73 -3.97 34.96 -10.74
N GLN A 74 -3.65 33.70 -10.98
CA GLN A 74 -4.60 32.70 -11.42
C GLN A 74 -4.19 31.37 -10.80
N ALA A 75 -4.75 31.08 -9.63
CA ALA A 75 -4.89 29.70 -9.21
C ALA A 75 -5.81 29.00 -10.22
N VAL A 76 -5.22 28.44 -11.28
CA VAL A 76 -5.94 27.57 -12.20
C VAL A 76 -6.37 26.36 -11.37
N LYS A 77 -7.61 26.38 -10.88
CA LYS A 77 -8.20 25.23 -10.23
C LYS A 77 -8.11 24.07 -11.23
N PRO A 78 -7.45 22.94 -10.88
CA PRO A 78 -7.42 21.81 -11.78
C PRO A 78 -8.85 21.38 -12.08
N GLN A 79 -9.27 21.51 -13.34
CA GLN A 79 -10.59 21.07 -13.78
C GLN A 79 -10.65 19.55 -13.59
N PRO A 80 -11.63 19.01 -12.83
CA PRO A 80 -11.77 17.57 -12.70
C PRO A 80 -12.10 16.98 -14.07
N GLN A 81 -11.15 16.22 -14.62
CA GLN A 81 -11.35 15.49 -15.87
C GLN A 81 -12.33 14.35 -15.61
N LYS A 82 -13.35 14.22 -16.48
CA LYS A 82 -14.31 13.12 -16.37
C LYS A 82 -13.56 11.80 -16.62
N PRO A 83 -13.73 10.78 -15.76
CA PRO A 83 -13.11 9.48 -16.00
C PRO A 83 -13.63 8.90 -17.31
N VAL A 84 -12.71 8.45 -18.16
CA VAL A 84 -13.06 7.80 -19.42
C VAL A 84 -13.53 6.39 -19.12
N THR A 85 -14.82 6.13 -19.33
CA THR A 85 -15.41 4.80 -19.20
C THR A 85 -15.19 4.03 -20.49
N TYR A 86 -14.30 3.05 -20.47
CA TYR A 86 -14.15 2.09 -21.56
C TYR A 86 -15.09 0.90 -21.37
N PRO A 87 -15.79 0.44 -22.42
CA PRO A 87 -16.63 -0.74 -22.32
C PRO A 87 -15.75 -1.99 -22.15
N ILE A 88 -15.81 -2.59 -20.97
CA ILE A 88 -15.22 -3.91 -20.72
C ILE A 88 -16.13 -4.94 -21.41
N ARG A 89 -15.63 -5.57 -22.48
CA ARG A 89 -16.34 -6.66 -23.16
C ARG A 89 -16.00 -7.97 -22.46
N PHE A 90 -16.95 -8.52 -21.72
CA PHE A 90 -16.81 -9.86 -21.17
C PHE A 90 -17.03 -10.88 -22.30
N SER A 91 -16.00 -11.68 -22.60
CA SER A 91 -16.16 -12.85 -23.45
C SER A 91 -17.14 -13.81 -22.79
N LYS A 92 -18.17 -14.26 -23.52
CA LYS A 92 -19.07 -15.31 -23.01
C LYS A 92 -18.23 -16.54 -22.71
N VAL A 93 -18.10 -16.87 -21.43
CA VAL A 93 -17.53 -18.15 -21.02
C VAL A 93 -18.56 -19.20 -21.40
N GLU A 94 -18.23 -20.03 -22.40
CA GLU A 94 -19.03 -21.19 -22.75
C GLU A 94 -18.95 -22.18 -21.59
N ARG A 95 -20.00 -22.20 -20.77
CA ARG A 95 -20.08 -23.08 -19.62
C ARG A 95 -20.55 -24.44 -20.14
N ASN A 96 -19.61 -25.35 -20.36
CA ASN A 96 -19.96 -26.73 -20.64
C ASN A 96 -20.86 -27.25 -19.52
N PRO A 97 -22.02 -27.84 -19.83
CA PRO A 97 -22.89 -28.41 -18.81
C PRO A 97 -22.11 -29.48 -18.05
N ALA A 98 -22.28 -29.50 -16.72
CA ALA A 98 -21.63 -30.52 -15.90
C ALA A 98 -22.05 -31.92 -16.40
N PRO A 99 -21.12 -32.89 -16.47
CA PRO A 99 -21.47 -34.24 -16.89
C PRO A 99 -22.53 -34.80 -15.94
N GLY A 100 -23.64 -35.27 -16.51
CA GLY A 100 -24.71 -35.90 -15.75
C GLY A 100 -24.18 -37.12 -14.99
N ARG A 101 -24.63 -37.31 -13.75
CA ARG A 101 -24.28 -38.50 -12.97
C ARG A 101 -24.91 -39.74 -13.63
N SER A 102 -24.12 -40.51 -14.35
CA SER A 102 -24.53 -41.83 -14.86
C SER A 102 -24.39 -42.86 -13.74
N VAL A 103 -25.52 -43.38 -13.27
CA VAL A 103 -25.55 -44.53 -12.37
C VAL A 103 -25.65 -45.79 -13.21
N SER A 104 -24.65 -46.66 -13.12
CA SER A 104 -24.66 -47.99 -13.73
C SER A 104 -25.07 -49.02 -12.70
N TYR A 105 -26.08 -49.83 -13.02
CA TYR A 105 -26.52 -50.94 -12.17
C TYR A 105 -25.96 -52.25 -12.71
N PRO A 106 -25.53 -53.18 -11.83
CA PRO A 106 -25.11 -54.50 -12.26
C PRO A 106 -26.30 -55.27 -12.83
N VAL A 107 -26.16 -55.74 -14.08
CA VAL A 107 -27.10 -56.67 -14.70
C VAL A 107 -26.76 -58.08 -14.21
N HIS A 108 -27.61 -58.63 -13.35
CA HIS A 108 -27.47 -60.01 -12.88
C HIS A 108 -28.21 -60.96 -13.83
N PHE A 109 -27.46 -61.71 -14.64
CA PHE A 109 -28.02 -62.81 -15.42
C PHE A 109 -28.15 -64.05 -14.53
N LYS A 110 -29.38 -64.39 -14.13
CA LYS A 110 -29.64 -65.70 -13.52
C LYS A 110 -29.63 -66.75 -14.62
N THR A 111 -28.63 -67.62 -14.59
CA THR A 111 -28.63 -68.83 -15.42
C THR A 111 -29.65 -69.79 -14.81
N ASN A 112 -30.82 -69.89 -15.43
CA ASN A 112 -31.78 -70.93 -15.06
C ASN A 112 -31.20 -72.25 -15.54
N GLY A 113 -30.58 -73.00 -14.61
CA GLY A 113 -30.10 -74.34 -14.85
C GLY A 113 -31.23 -75.20 -15.39
N ARG A 114 -31.08 -75.66 -16.64
CA ARG A 114 -31.79 -76.83 -17.16
C ARG A 114 -31.26 -78.03 -16.39
N GLU A 115 -32.02 -78.52 -15.43
CA GLU A 115 -31.92 -79.92 -15.02
C GLU A 115 -32.74 -80.75 -16.01
N ARG A 116 -32.08 -81.76 -16.57
CA ARG A 116 -32.63 -82.82 -17.41
C ARG A 116 -32.95 -84.02 -16.55
#